data_AF-A0A935FNN2-F1
#
_entry.id   AF-A0A935FNN2-F1
#
_cell.length_a   1.000
_cell.length_b   1.000
_cell.length_c   1.000
_cell.angle_alpha   90.00
_cell.angle_beta   90.00
_cell.angle_gamma   90.00
#
_symmetry.space_group_name_H-M   'P 1'
#
loop_
_entity.id
_entity.type
_entity.pdbx_description
1 polymer ?
#
loop_
_entity_poly.entity_id
_entity_poly.type
_entity_poly.pdbx_seq_one_letter_code
_entity_poly.pdbx_strand_id
1 'polypeptide(L)'
;MQISKEVSQQFLEFRNGNLDESYRLPNESFKEIVTPEKTLKPEFEKFKLQKVPSLAIQFYGFLTTGKIFNNEKVRQAFNYAIDRNKILKFVLNGQGYMGAIYGIVPPSMPNYDVKSIKGYDFDLEKAKKLMEEAGYPGGKGFPDAVLQINSGGDRNIQLAESIQSMLKEIGVNMKLNIIQFAQHLDNIDAGRADFYRLGWIGDYPEPENFLNLFYGKNVPKDPTAISPINSTRYQNPEYDILFEKQ
;
A
#
# COMPACT_ATOMS: atom_id res chain seq x y z
N MET A 1 -26.85 -11.64 -1.28
CA MET A 1 -25.59 -11.16 -1.89
C MET A 1 -24.56 -12.27 -1.75
N GLN A 2 -24.27 -12.99 -2.83
CA GLN A 2 -23.26 -14.05 -2.81
C GLN A 2 -21.90 -13.41 -3.09
N ILE A 3 -21.08 -13.27 -2.05
CA ILE A 3 -19.73 -12.72 -2.19
C ILE A 3 -18.80 -13.89 -2.51
N SER A 4 -18.51 -14.12 -3.80
CA SER A 4 -17.37 -14.95 -4.16
C SER A 4 -16.09 -14.24 -3.67
N LYS A 5 -15.19 -14.99 -3.04
CA LYS A 5 -13.90 -14.48 -2.55
C LYS A 5 -12.92 -14.19 -3.69
N GLU A 6 -13.16 -14.74 -4.89
CA GLU A 6 -12.27 -14.60 -6.04
C GLU A 6 -12.87 -13.66 -7.08
N VAL A 7 -12.14 -12.59 -7.41
CA VAL A 7 -12.58 -11.54 -8.33
C VAL A 7 -12.91 -12.11 -9.71
N SER A 8 -12.15 -13.09 -10.18
CA SER A 8 -12.35 -13.76 -11.48
C SER A 8 -13.66 -14.55 -11.52
N GLN A 9 -14.00 -15.25 -10.44
CA GLN A 9 -15.27 -15.96 -10.33
C GLN A 9 -16.45 -14.97 -10.22
N GLN A 10 -16.32 -13.92 -9.41
CA GLN A 10 -17.35 -12.86 -9.34
C GLN A 10 -17.63 -12.27 -10.72
N PHE A 11 -16.58 -11.96 -11.49
CA PHE A 11 -16.73 -11.41 -12.83
C PHE A 11 -17.39 -12.41 -13.80
N LEU A 12 -17.09 -13.72 -13.68
CA LEU A 12 -17.73 -14.75 -14.48
C LEU A 12 -19.23 -14.85 -14.22
N GLU A 13 -19.63 -14.87 -12.94
CA GLU A 13 -21.05 -14.89 -12.54
C GLU A 13 -21.80 -13.65 -13.03
N PHE A 14 -21.18 -12.46 -12.93
CA PHE A 14 -21.70 -11.23 -13.51
C PHE A 14 -21.86 -11.32 -15.03
N ARG A 15 -20.85 -11.83 -15.74
CA ARG A 15 -20.89 -11.99 -17.20
C ARG A 15 -22.01 -12.93 -17.66
N ASN A 16 -22.30 -13.96 -16.86
CA ASN A 16 -23.34 -14.95 -17.11
C ASN A 16 -24.75 -14.47 -16.73
N GLY A 17 -24.88 -13.29 -16.11
CA GLY A 17 -26.17 -12.73 -15.68
C GLY A 17 -26.66 -13.26 -14.32
N ASN A 18 -25.80 -13.94 -13.56
CA ASN A 18 -26.10 -14.42 -12.21
C ASN A 18 -25.88 -13.36 -11.14
N LEU A 19 -25.18 -12.26 -11.48
CA LEU A 19 -25.00 -11.08 -10.65
C LEU A 19 -25.31 -9.82 -11.46
N ASP A 20 -25.87 -8.82 -10.78
CA ASP A 20 -26.13 -7.50 -11.36
C ASP A 20 -24.89 -6.58 -11.34
N GLU A 21 -23.87 -6.94 -10.56
CA GLU A 21 -22.63 -6.16 -10.41
C GLU A 21 -21.41 -7.06 -10.18
N SER A 22 -20.27 -6.65 -10.76
CA SER A 22 -18.93 -7.10 -10.35
C SER A 22 -18.16 -5.92 -9.77
N TYR A 23 -17.81 -5.99 -8.48
CA TYR A 23 -17.20 -4.87 -7.75
C TYR A 23 -15.80 -4.50 -8.27
N ARG A 24 -15.08 -5.48 -8.83
CA ARG A 24 -13.76 -5.27 -9.43
C ARG A 24 -13.66 -6.01 -10.75
N LEU A 25 -12.76 -5.53 -11.60
CA LEU A 25 -12.29 -6.28 -12.75
C LEU A 25 -11.08 -7.13 -12.34
N PRO A 26 -11.01 -8.40 -12.77
CA PRO A 26 -9.83 -9.23 -12.57
C PRO A 26 -8.62 -8.58 -13.26
N ASN A 27 -7.43 -8.65 -12.64
CA ASN A 27 -6.27 -7.94 -13.18
C ASN A 27 -5.75 -8.60 -14.46
N GLU A 28 -5.78 -9.93 -14.49
CA GLU A 28 -5.38 -10.80 -15.57
C GLU A 28 -6.21 -10.58 -16.85
N SER A 29 -7.53 -10.41 -16.71
CA SER A 29 -8.43 -10.16 -17.84
C SER A 29 -8.67 -8.67 -18.10
N PHE A 30 -8.04 -7.75 -17.36
CA PHE A 30 -8.33 -6.32 -17.46
C PHE A 30 -8.14 -5.79 -18.89
N LYS A 31 -7.04 -6.18 -19.55
CA LYS A 31 -6.74 -5.78 -20.94
C LYS A 31 -7.62 -6.48 -21.97
N GLU A 32 -8.30 -7.56 -21.60
CA GLU A 32 -9.32 -8.19 -22.44
C GLU A 32 -10.60 -7.37 -22.40
N ILE A 33 -10.95 -6.84 -21.23
CA ILE A 33 -12.20 -6.14 -20.97
C ILE A 33 -12.16 -4.65 -21.36
N VAL A 34 -11.01 -4.01 -21.16
CA VAL A 34 -10.86 -2.55 -21.20
C VAL A 34 -9.78 -2.14 -22.21
N THR A 35 -10.02 -1.07 -22.98
CA THR A 35 -9.04 -0.44 -23.88
C THR A 35 -7.94 0.31 -23.10
N PRO A 36 -6.82 0.69 -23.73
CA PRO A 36 -5.82 1.56 -23.11
C PRO A 36 -6.38 2.91 -22.59
N GLU A 37 -7.43 3.44 -23.23
CA GLU A 37 -8.16 4.66 -22.83
C GLU A 37 -9.11 4.44 -21.65
N LYS A 38 -9.08 3.24 -21.05
CA LYS A 38 -9.92 2.81 -19.92
C LYS A 38 -11.41 2.78 -20.25
N THR A 39 -11.82 2.51 -21.49
CA THR A 39 -13.22 2.29 -21.89
C THR A 39 -13.48 0.81 -22.14
N LEU A 40 -14.75 0.37 -22.11
CA LEU A 40 -15.08 -1.04 -22.42
C LEU A 40 -14.81 -1.32 -23.89
N LYS A 41 -14.35 -2.54 -24.18
CA LYS A 41 -14.27 -3.04 -25.56
C LYS A 41 -15.67 -3.38 -26.12
N PRO A 42 -15.82 -3.48 -27.46
CA PRO A 42 -17.11 -3.76 -28.10
C PRO A 42 -17.85 -4.98 -27.55
N GLU A 43 -17.13 -6.06 -27.26
CA GLU A 43 -17.70 -7.30 -26.71
C GLU A 43 -18.31 -7.14 -25.31
N PHE A 44 -18.04 -6.03 -24.61
CA PHE A 44 -18.57 -5.70 -23.29
C PHE A 44 -19.51 -4.48 -23.29
N GLU A 45 -19.91 -3.95 -24.46
CA GLU A 45 -20.76 -2.74 -24.56
C GLU A 45 -22.13 -2.88 -23.89
N LYS A 46 -22.63 -4.11 -23.70
CA LYS A 46 -23.87 -4.37 -22.95
C LYS A 46 -23.76 -4.06 -21.45
N PHE A 47 -22.55 -3.85 -20.94
CA PHE A 47 -22.27 -3.53 -19.54
C PHE A 47 -21.91 -2.05 -19.39
N LYS A 48 -22.05 -1.55 -18.16
CA LYS A 48 -21.62 -0.20 -17.79
C LYS A 48 -20.37 -0.26 -16.91
N LEU A 49 -19.27 0.32 -17.37
CA LEU A 49 -18.06 0.47 -16.56
C LEU A 49 -18.16 1.73 -15.71
N GLN A 50 -18.19 1.56 -14.39
CA GLN A 50 -18.12 2.65 -13.43
C GLN A 50 -16.69 2.78 -12.91
N LYS A 51 -16.16 4.02 -12.88
CA LYS A 51 -14.82 4.34 -12.37
C LYS A 51 -14.92 5.54 -11.45
N VAL A 52 -14.67 5.33 -10.16
CA VAL A 52 -14.70 6.40 -9.16
C VAL A 52 -13.43 6.30 -8.31
N PRO A 53 -12.68 7.40 -8.11
CA PRO A 53 -11.60 7.42 -7.13
C PRO A 53 -12.14 7.08 -5.74
N SER A 54 -11.68 5.97 -5.17
CA SER A 54 -12.06 5.57 -3.81
C SER A 54 -11.38 6.48 -2.78
N LEU A 55 -12.05 6.72 -1.65
CA LEU A 55 -11.43 7.28 -0.45
C LEU A 55 -10.63 6.18 0.26
N ALA A 56 -9.58 5.69 -0.39
CA ALA A 56 -8.80 4.56 0.10
C ALA A 56 -7.34 4.64 -0.36
N ILE A 57 -6.45 4.06 0.43
CA ILE A 57 -5.04 3.92 0.13
C ILE A 57 -4.54 2.50 0.39
N GLN A 58 -3.55 2.09 -0.38
CA GLN A 58 -2.77 0.88 -0.17
C GLN A 58 -1.35 1.31 0.17
N PHE A 59 -0.80 0.79 1.26
CA PHE A 59 0.52 1.19 1.74
C PHE A 59 1.29 0.01 2.32
N TYR A 60 2.58 0.24 2.53
CA TYR A 60 3.48 -0.69 3.16
C TYR A 60 4.00 -0.06 4.44
N GLY A 61 3.61 -0.63 5.57
CA GLY A 61 3.94 -0.13 6.90
C GLY A 61 5.30 -0.64 7.36
N PHE A 62 6.00 0.22 8.08
CA PHE A 62 7.25 -0.10 8.75
C PHE A 62 7.04 -0.01 10.26
N LEU A 63 7.46 -1.02 11.01
CA LEU A 63 7.49 -0.94 12.46
C LEU A 63 8.66 -0.06 12.90
N THR A 64 8.39 1.15 13.38
CA THR A 64 9.44 2.13 13.70
C THR A 64 10.16 1.83 15.01
N THR A 65 9.55 1.02 15.87
CA THR A 65 10.19 0.50 17.10
C THR A 65 10.94 -0.81 16.86
N GLY A 66 10.88 -1.36 15.64
CA GLY A 66 11.56 -2.59 15.24
C GLY A 66 13.06 -2.39 15.01
N LYS A 67 13.78 -3.46 14.67
CA LYS A 67 15.24 -3.42 14.48
C LYS A 67 15.67 -2.97 13.09
N ILE A 68 14.81 -3.16 12.08
CA ILE A 68 15.15 -2.93 10.67
C ILE A 68 14.79 -1.49 10.25
N PHE A 69 13.62 -1.01 10.66
CA PHE A 69 13.05 0.26 10.19
C PHE A 69 13.00 1.37 11.24
N ASN A 70 13.75 1.25 12.33
CA ASN A 70 13.94 2.34 13.28
C ASN A 70 14.77 3.50 12.69
N ASN A 71 15.68 3.23 11.75
CA ASN A 71 16.45 4.23 11.04
C ASN A 71 15.61 4.90 9.93
N GLU A 72 15.46 6.23 10.01
CA GLU A 72 14.69 7.00 9.02
C GLU A 72 15.28 6.93 7.61
N LYS A 73 16.61 6.85 7.47
CA LYS A 73 17.28 6.80 6.17
C LYS A 73 16.95 5.50 5.44
N VAL A 74 16.80 4.39 6.17
CA VAL A 74 16.34 3.11 5.60
C VAL A 74 14.91 3.26 5.09
N ARG A 75 14.00 3.86 5.88
CA ARG A 75 12.60 4.08 5.45
C ARG A 75 12.52 4.99 4.21
N GLN A 76 13.35 6.03 4.16
CA GLN A 76 13.45 6.92 3.00
C GLN A 76 14.03 6.21 1.78
N ALA A 77 15.08 5.40 1.94
CA ALA A 77 15.68 4.62 0.87
C ALA A 77 14.66 3.67 0.23
N PHE A 78 13.89 2.95 1.05
CA PHE A 78 12.81 2.10 0.56
C PHE A 78 11.78 2.90 -0.23
N ASN A 79 11.41 4.10 0.23
CA ASN A 79 10.44 4.93 -0.48
C ASN A 79 10.95 5.39 -1.86
N TYR A 80 12.21 5.79 -1.96
CA TYR A 80 12.84 6.24 -3.22
C TYR A 80 13.16 5.09 -4.18
N ALA A 81 13.35 3.87 -3.68
CA ALA A 81 13.63 2.69 -4.51
C ALA A 81 12.40 2.16 -5.27
N ILE A 82 11.17 2.54 -4.87
CA ILE A 82 9.94 2.00 -5.46
C ILE A 82 9.39 2.90 -6.56
N ASP A 83 9.41 2.39 -7.79
CA ASP A 83 8.77 3.02 -8.95
C ASP A 83 7.27 2.74 -8.98
N ARG A 84 6.52 3.58 -8.25
CA ARG A 84 5.06 3.52 -8.14
C ARG A 84 4.34 3.69 -9.49
N ASN A 85 4.94 4.40 -10.44
CA ASN A 85 4.37 4.60 -11.76
C ASN A 85 4.51 3.34 -12.63
N LYS A 86 5.67 2.67 -12.58
CA LYS A 86 5.84 1.34 -13.21
C LYS A 86 4.89 0.32 -12.61
N ILE A 87 4.76 0.28 -11.29
CA ILE A 87 3.78 -0.58 -10.61
C ILE A 87 2.37 -0.31 -11.15
N LEU A 88 1.93 0.94 -11.14
CA LEU A 88 0.59 1.29 -11.58
C LEU A 88 0.34 0.88 -13.04
N LYS A 89 1.32 1.11 -13.91
CA LYS A 89 1.21 0.84 -15.35
C LYS A 89 1.27 -0.66 -15.68
N PHE A 90 2.26 -1.36 -15.15
CA PHE A 90 2.61 -2.71 -15.61
C PHE A 90 2.10 -3.82 -14.70
N VAL A 91 1.98 -3.56 -13.40
CA VAL A 91 1.50 -4.55 -12.43
C VAL A 91 -0.01 -4.41 -12.24
N LEU A 92 -0.49 -3.19 -12.08
CA LEU A 92 -1.91 -2.91 -11.80
C LEU A 92 -2.73 -2.60 -13.06
N ASN A 93 -2.14 -2.64 -14.25
CA ASN A 93 -2.80 -2.33 -15.53
C ASN A 93 -3.57 -0.99 -15.54
N GLY A 94 -3.09 0.01 -14.79
CA GLY A 94 -3.72 1.32 -14.66
C GLY A 94 -4.99 1.34 -13.79
N GLN A 95 -5.27 0.30 -13.00
CA GLN A 95 -6.45 0.20 -12.14
C GLN A 95 -6.38 1.05 -10.85
N GLY A 96 -5.28 1.75 -10.61
CA GLY A 96 -5.19 2.78 -9.58
C GLY A 96 -5.46 4.18 -10.14
N TYR A 97 -5.88 5.10 -9.26
CA TYR A 97 -6.08 6.51 -9.63
C TYR A 97 -4.74 7.20 -9.92
N MET A 98 -3.76 7.06 -9.02
CA MET A 98 -2.39 7.51 -9.19
C MET A 98 -1.42 6.71 -8.30
N GLY A 99 -0.12 6.87 -8.53
CA GLY A 99 0.89 6.41 -7.58
C GLY A 99 0.80 7.21 -6.28
N ALA A 100 0.92 6.55 -5.13
CA ALA A 100 0.85 7.17 -3.82
C ALA A 100 2.14 7.96 -3.50
N ILE A 101 2.32 9.12 -4.13
CA ILE A 101 3.50 10.00 -4.00
C ILE A 101 3.25 11.23 -3.11
N TYR A 102 2.02 11.45 -2.64
CA TYR A 102 1.61 12.63 -1.87
C TYR A 102 1.28 12.33 -0.40
N GLY A 103 1.80 11.22 0.16
CA GLY A 103 1.51 10.81 1.53
C GLY A 103 0.30 9.87 1.66
N ILE A 104 -0.26 9.78 2.87
CA ILE A 104 -1.28 8.77 3.22
C ILE A 104 -2.70 9.16 2.82
N VAL A 105 -3.01 10.46 2.78
CA VAL A 105 -4.34 10.95 2.44
C VAL A 105 -4.55 10.80 0.93
N PRO A 106 -5.61 10.10 0.48
CA PRO A 106 -5.83 9.88 -0.94
C PRO A 106 -6.21 11.20 -1.66
N PRO A 107 -5.82 11.39 -2.92
CA PRO A 107 -6.18 12.57 -3.72
C PRO A 107 -7.67 12.79 -3.95
N SER A 108 -8.48 11.76 -3.67
CA SER A 108 -9.94 11.82 -3.71
C SER A 108 -10.55 12.54 -2.50
N MET A 109 -9.73 12.87 -1.49
CA MET A 109 -10.15 13.61 -0.30
C MET A 109 -10.60 15.03 -0.68
N PRO A 110 -11.84 15.42 -0.35
CA PRO A 110 -12.32 16.79 -0.59
C PRO A 110 -11.50 17.82 0.16
N ASN A 111 -11.31 19.01 -0.45
CA ASN A 111 -10.70 20.18 0.19
C ASN A 111 -9.29 19.96 0.80
N TYR A 112 -8.57 18.92 0.37
CA TYR A 112 -7.23 18.61 0.83
C TYR A 112 -6.23 18.73 -0.33
N ASP A 113 -5.35 19.73 -0.28
CA ASP A 113 -4.36 19.96 -1.32
C ASP A 113 -3.18 18.99 -1.20
N VAL A 114 -3.38 17.76 -1.70
CA VAL A 114 -2.33 16.75 -1.78
C VAL A 114 -1.11 17.20 -2.58
N LYS A 115 -1.27 18.12 -3.55
CA LYS A 115 -0.17 18.52 -4.43
C LYS A 115 0.82 19.45 -3.73
N SER A 116 0.41 20.08 -2.63
CA SER A 116 1.32 20.83 -1.76
C SER A 116 2.32 19.93 -1.03
N ILE A 117 2.02 18.63 -0.90
CA ILE A 117 2.83 17.66 -0.17
C ILE A 117 3.98 17.17 -1.05
N LYS A 118 5.20 17.33 -0.56
CA LYS A 118 6.40 16.74 -1.19
C LYS A 118 6.64 15.36 -0.60
N GLY A 119 6.13 14.32 -1.24
CA GLY A 119 6.43 12.94 -0.86
C GLY A 119 7.65 12.38 -1.59
N TYR A 120 7.55 11.11 -1.99
CA TYR A 120 8.66 10.35 -2.54
C TYR A 120 8.38 9.92 -3.98
N ASP A 121 9.13 10.51 -4.90
CA ASP A 121 9.26 10.03 -6.27
C ASP A 121 10.31 8.90 -6.35
N PHE A 122 10.36 8.21 -7.49
CA PHE A 122 11.40 7.22 -7.73
C PHE A 122 12.76 7.90 -7.99
N ASP A 123 13.76 7.55 -7.19
CA ASP A 123 15.13 8.02 -7.33
C ASP A 123 16.09 6.94 -6.78
N LEU A 124 16.52 6.04 -7.66
CA LEU A 124 17.35 4.90 -7.28
C LEU A 124 18.71 5.32 -6.71
N GLU A 125 19.31 6.39 -7.25
CA GLU A 125 20.62 6.84 -6.80
C GLU A 125 20.53 7.47 -5.41
N LYS A 126 19.47 8.25 -5.15
CA LYS A 126 19.18 8.74 -3.79
C LYS A 126 18.90 7.60 -2.82
N ALA A 127 18.17 6.57 -3.26
CA ALA A 127 17.90 5.39 -2.42
C ALA A 127 19.20 4.67 -2.02
N LYS A 128 20.12 4.42 -2.97
CA LYS A 128 21.43 3.82 -2.69
C LYS A 128 22.26 4.67 -1.73
N LYS A 129 22.29 5.99 -1.95
CA LYS A 129 23.00 6.93 -1.07
C LYS A 129 22.45 6.90 0.35
N LEU A 130 21.13 6.86 0.52
CA LEU A 130 20.50 6.76 1.83
C LEU A 130 20.82 5.43 2.54
N MET A 131 20.93 4.31 1.81
CA MET A 131 21.38 3.04 2.38
C MET A 131 22.85 3.11 2.85
N GLU A 132 23.73 3.73 2.06
CA GLU A 132 25.11 3.98 2.47
C GLU A 132 25.20 4.85 3.73
N GLU A 133 24.48 5.96 3.75
CA GLU A 133 24.41 6.86 4.91
C GLU A 133 23.78 6.20 6.14
N ALA A 134 22.99 5.14 5.96
CA ALA A 134 22.45 4.30 7.02
C ALA A 134 23.43 3.23 7.52
N GLY A 135 24.62 3.13 6.91
CA GLY A 135 25.66 2.13 7.25
C GLY A 135 25.62 0.85 6.42
N TYR A 136 24.86 0.84 5.32
CA TYR A 136 24.65 -0.33 4.46
C TYR A 136 25.04 -0.07 2.99
N PRO A 137 26.31 0.29 2.70
CA PRO A 137 26.76 0.57 1.33
C PRO A 137 26.52 -0.64 0.42
N GLY A 138 25.74 -0.45 -0.64
CA GLY A 138 25.33 -1.53 -1.55
C GLY A 138 24.53 -2.66 -0.86
N GLY A 139 23.87 -2.37 0.25
CA GLY A 139 23.11 -3.35 1.05
C GLY A 139 23.97 -4.26 1.94
N LYS A 140 25.29 -4.10 1.96
CA LYS A 140 26.17 -4.94 2.78
C LYS A 140 25.84 -4.76 4.26
N GLY A 141 25.60 -5.88 4.95
CA GLY A 141 25.26 -5.90 6.38
C GLY A 141 23.80 -5.54 6.70
N PHE A 142 22.97 -5.22 5.70
CA PHE A 142 21.54 -5.03 5.90
C PHE A 142 20.88 -6.39 6.17
N PRO A 143 20.02 -6.53 7.20
CA PRO A 143 19.32 -7.78 7.47
C PRO A 143 18.33 -8.13 6.36
N ASP A 144 18.01 -9.42 6.21
CA ASP A 144 16.90 -9.85 5.37
C ASP A 144 15.61 -9.14 5.80
N ALA A 145 14.93 -8.49 4.86
CA ALA A 145 13.62 -7.91 5.11
C ALA A 145 12.54 -8.97 4.88
N VAL A 146 11.55 -9.07 5.76
CA VAL A 146 10.39 -9.95 5.55
C VAL A 146 9.16 -9.09 5.33
N LEU A 147 8.65 -9.08 4.11
CA LEU A 147 7.39 -8.44 3.78
C LEU A 147 6.23 -9.40 4.06
N GLN A 148 5.45 -9.08 5.09
CA GLN A 148 4.21 -9.81 5.40
C GLN A 148 3.05 -9.29 4.54
N ILE A 149 2.32 -10.21 3.91
CA ILE A 149 1.08 -9.90 3.17
C ILE A 149 -0.01 -10.91 3.51
N ASN A 150 -1.27 -10.50 3.39
CA ASN A 150 -2.38 -11.43 3.50
C ASN A 150 -2.62 -12.21 2.20
N SER A 151 -2.99 -13.48 2.33
CA SER A 151 -3.47 -14.35 1.25
C SER A 151 -4.83 -13.89 0.70
N GLY A 152 -5.23 -14.45 -0.45
CA GLY A 152 -6.55 -14.21 -1.05
C GLY A 152 -6.57 -13.21 -2.21
N GLY A 153 -5.47 -13.04 -2.93
CA GLY A 153 -5.49 -12.30 -4.19
C GLY A 153 -4.12 -12.17 -4.86
N ASP A 154 -4.04 -12.58 -6.12
CA ASP A 154 -2.81 -12.57 -6.95
C ASP A 154 -2.20 -11.18 -7.08
N ARG A 155 -3.04 -10.14 -7.05
CA ARG A 155 -2.61 -8.74 -7.09
C ARG A 155 -1.63 -8.39 -5.96
N ASN A 156 -1.83 -8.91 -4.75
CA ASN A 156 -0.93 -8.63 -3.62
C ASN A 156 0.43 -9.29 -3.82
N ILE A 157 0.44 -10.53 -4.35
CA ILE A 157 1.66 -11.29 -4.61
C ILE A 157 2.46 -10.62 -5.73
N GLN A 158 1.84 -10.33 -6.87
CA GLN A 158 2.48 -9.66 -8.01
C GLN A 158 3.09 -8.31 -7.62
N LEU A 159 2.39 -7.54 -6.77
CA LEU A 159 2.88 -6.27 -6.25
C LEU A 159 4.07 -6.47 -5.31
N ALA A 160 4.02 -7.47 -4.43
CA ALA A 160 5.09 -7.79 -3.51
C ALA A 160 6.36 -8.29 -4.23
N GLU A 161 6.22 -9.10 -5.28
CA GLU A 161 7.34 -9.54 -6.14
C GLU A 161 7.96 -8.37 -6.91
N SER A 162 7.15 -7.42 -7.38
CA SER A 162 7.66 -6.22 -8.03
C SER A 162 8.47 -5.35 -7.05
N ILE A 163 7.98 -5.18 -5.82
CA ILE A 163 8.70 -4.50 -4.74
C ILE A 163 9.98 -5.26 -4.38
N GLN A 164 9.94 -6.60 -4.34
CA GLN A 164 11.12 -7.44 -4.10
C GLN A 164 12.21 -7.16 -5.13
N SER A 165 11.84 -7.12 -6.41
CA SER A 165 12.75 -6.84 -7.51
C SER A 165 13.35 -5.43 -7.40
N MET A 166 12.54 -4.42 -7.10
CA MET A 166 13.00 -3.03 -6.96
C MET A 166 13.94 -2.85 -5.75
N LEU A 167 13.63 -3.46 -4.60
CA LEU A 167 14.47 -3.38 -3.40
C LEU A 167 15.81 -4.12 -3.57
N LYS A 168 15.87 -5.13 -4.44
CA LYS A 168 17.13 -5.80 -4.80
C LYS A 168 18.13 -4.82 -5.43
N GLU A 169 17.67 -3.79 -6.13
CA GLU A 169 18.53 -2.76 -6.76
C GLU A 169 19.28 -1.89 -5.75
N ILE A 170 18.83 -1.84 -4.49
CA ILE A 170 19.54 -1.21 -3.36
C ILE A 170 20.22 -2.22 -2.43
N GLY A 171 20.33 -3.48 -2.86
CA GLY A 171 21.01 -4.55 -2.12
C GLY A 171 20.19 -5.18 -0.99
N VAL A 172 18.87 -4.92 -0.93
CA VAL A 172 17.98 -5.52 0.08
C VAL A 172 17.52 -6.89 -0.40
N ASN A 173 17.80 -7.92 0.40
CA ASN A 173 17.22 -9.24 0.21
C ASN A 173 15.86 -9.31 0.94
N MET A 174 14.76 -9.24 0.19
CA MET A 174 13.42 -9.30 0.77
C MET A 174 12.79 -10.68 0.56
N LYS A 175 12.16 -11.23 1.60
CA LYS A 175 11.37 -12.47 1.57
C LYS A 175 9.89 -12.15 1.75
N LEU A 176 9.02 -12.99 1.20
CA LEU A 176 7.57 -12.87 1.37
C LEU A 176 7.08 -13.80 2.48
N ASN A 177 6.23 -13.29 3.36
CA ASN A 177 5.48 -14.08 4.33
C ASN A 177 3.98 -13.92 4.05
N ILE A 178 3.37 -14.94 3.44
CA ILE A 178 1.97 -14.92 3.01
C ILE A 178 1.14 -15.69 4.02
N ILE A 179 0.22 -15.01 4.70
CA ILE A 179 -0.59 -15.60 5.78
C ILE A 179 -2.06 -15.22 5.68
N GLN A 180 -2.93 -15.90 6.43
CA GLN A 180 -4.36 -15.59 6.43
C GLN A 180 -4.65 -14.18 6.96
N PHE A 181 -5.70 -13.54 6.45
CA PHE A 181 -5.99 -12.12 6.73
C PHE A 181 -6.15 -11.80 8.22
N ALA A 182 -6.84 -12.63 8.99
CA ALA A 182 -6.99 -12.42 10.44
C ALA A 182 -5.63 -12.44 11.16
N GLN A 183 -4.81 -13.47 10.89
CA GLN A 183 -3.46 -13.58 11.44
C GLN A 183 -2.55 -12.42 10.99
N HIS A 184 -2.75 -11.93 9.75
CA HIS A 184 -2.02 -10.78 9.22
C HIS A 184 -2.27 -9.52 10.05
N LEU A 185 -3.53 -9.20 10.33
CA LEU A 185 -3.90 -8.06 11.18
C LEU A 185 -3.40 -8.26 12.61
N ASP A 186 -3.62 -9.43 13.21
CA ASP A 186 -3.15 -9.73 14.57
C ASP A 186 -1.63 -9.57 14.72
N ASN A 187 -0.86 -9.91 13.68
CA ASN A 187 0.59 -9.72 13.67
C ASN A 187 0.97 -8.24 13.56
N ILE A 188 0.27 -7.48 12.72
CA ILE A 188 0.51 -6.05 12.53
C ILE A 188 0.21 -5.28 13.81
N ASP A 189 -0.98 -5.46 14.38
CA ASP A 189 -1.45 -4.72 15.55
C ASP A 189 -0.57 -5.03 16.77
N ALA A 190 -0.13 -6.29 16.91
CA ALA A 190 0.78 -6.70 17.98
C ALA A 190 2.24 -6.28 17.75
N GLY A 191 2.60 -5.64 16.63
CA GLY A 191 3.97 -5.26 16.32
C GLY A 191 4.90 -6.45 16.06
N ARG A 192 4.37 -7.56 15.54
CA ARG A 192 5.12 -8.78 15.19
C ARG A 192 5.59 -8.81 13.74
N ALA A 193 5.17 -7.84 12.92
CA ALA A 193 5.60 -7.68 11.54
C ALA A 193 6.39 -6.37 11.37
N ASP A 194 7.68 -6.46 11.03
CA ASP A 194 8.54 -5.29 10.83
C ASP A 194 8.22 -4.54 9.53
N PHE A 195 7.78 -5.28 8.48
CA PHE A 195 7.41 -4.76 7.18
C PHE A 195 6.18 -5.49 6.66
N TYR A 196 5.13 -4.75 6.33
CA TYR A 196 3.85 -5.36 5.98
C TYR A 196 3.06 -4.53 4.97
N ARG A 197 2.25 -5.20 4.16
CA ARG A 197 1.22 -4.55 3.34
C ARG A 197 -0.04 -4.29 4.17
N LEU A 198 -0.62 -3.11 4.04
CA LEU A 198 -1.96 -2.81 4.57
C LEU A 198 -2.72 -1.88 3.62
N GLY A 199 -4.00 -1.66 3.91
CA GLY A 199 -4.79 -0.66 3.24
C GLY A 199 -5.75 0.00 4.22
N TRP A 200 -6.13 1.24 3.92
CA TRP A 200 -7.10 2.00 4.68
C TRP A 200 -8.20 2.50 3.76
N ILE A 201 -9.43 2.48 4.24
CA ILE A 201 -10.60 3.05 3.58
C ILE A 201 -11.16 4.07 4.56
N GLY A 202 -11.39 5.29 4.11
CA GLY A 202 -11.86 6.36 4.98
C GLY A 202 -13.27 6.09 5.49
N ASP A 203 -13.47 6.20 6.81
CA ASP A 203 -14.78 6.03 7.44
C ASP A 203 -15.68 7.25 7.23
N TYR A 204 -15.06 8.43 7.13
CA TYR A 204 -15.67 9.72 6.83
C TYR A 204 -14.69 10.59 6.01
N PRO A 205 -15.17 11.58 5.24
CA PRO A 205 -14.38 12.32 4.27
C PRO A 205 -13.56 13.46 4.91
N GLU A 206 -12.79 13.15 5.94
CA GLU A 206 -11.85 14.11 6.57
C GLU A 206 -10.40 13.59 6.49
N PRO A 207 -9.41 14.45 6.19
CA PRO A 207 -7.99 14.08 6.16
C PRO A 207 -7.51 13.45 7.47
N GLU A 208 -8.05 13.93 8.60
CA GLU A 208 -7.75 13.44 9.95
C GLU A 208 -7.89 11.92 10.04
N ASN A 209 -8.90 11.32 9.41
CA ASN A 209 -9.13 9.87 9.48
C ASN A 209 -7.94 9.04 8.96
N PHE A 210 -7.20 9.55 7.97
CA PHE A 210 -5.99 8.91 7.44
C PHE A 210 -4.74 9.29 8.23
N LEU A 211 -4.67 10.54 8.69
CA LEU A 211 -3.55 11.06 9.48
C LEU A 211 -3.51 10.39 10.87
N ASN A 212 -4.66 10.05 11.44
CA ASN A 212 -4.80 9.38 12.74
C ASN A 212 -4.01 8.06 12.84
N LEU A 213 -3.71 7.41 11.70
CA LEU A 213 -2.84 6.23 11.60
C LEU A 213 -1.39 6.47 12.07
N PHE A 214 -0.99 7.73 12.22
CA PHE A 214 0.35 8.14 12.65
C PHE A 214 0.33 8.99 13.92
N TYR A 215 -0.84 9.22 14.53
CA TYR A 215 -0.93 9.98 15.76
C TYR A 215 -0.30 9.21 16.93
N GLY A 216 0.69 9.82 17.59
CA GLY A 216 1.52 9.18 18.61
C GLY A 216 0.75 8.76 19.86
N LYS A 217 -0.36 9.43 20.20
CA LYS A 217 -1.22 9.03 21.34
C LYS A 217 -1.99 7.72 21.09
N ASN A 218 -2.08 7.28 19.84
CA ASN A 218 -2.64 5.97 19.51
C ASN A 218 -1.64 4.82 19.75
N VAL A 219 -0.37 5.14 20.04
CA VAL A 219 0.64 4.14 20.40
C VAL A 219 0.53 3.84 21.90
N PRO A 220 0.25 2.58 22.31
CA PRO A 220 0.18 2.22 23.72
C PRO A 220 1.50 2.47 24.45
N LYS A 221 1.41 2.86 25.73
CA LYS A 221 2.58 2.98 26.61
C LYS A 221 3.26 1.64 26.89
N ASP A 222 2.45 0.58 26.96
CA ASP A 222 2.95 -0.79 27.05
C ASP A 222 3.40 -1.25 25.64
N PRO A 223 4.69 -1.50 25.41
CA PRO A 223 5.18 -1.92 24.09
C PRO A 223 4.65 -3.29 23.66
N THR A 224 4.10 -4.09 24.59
CA THR A 224 3.52 -5.40 24.31
C THR A 224 2.03 -5.36 23.98
N ALA A 225 1.36 -4.25 24.28
CA ALA A 225 -0.04 -4.04 23.93
C ALA A 225 -0.22 -3.81 22.43
N ILE A 226 -1.37 -4.22 21.89
CA ILE A 226 -1.72 -4.03 20.47
C ILE A 226 -1.97 -2.55 20.14
N SER A 227 -1.60 -2.13 18.93
CA SER A 227 -1.71 -0.75 18.44
C SER A 227 -2.44 -0.70 17.09
N PRO A 228 -3.76 -1.00 17.05
CA PRO A 228 -4.47 -1.22 15.79
C PRO A 228 -4.53 0.03 14.89
N ILE A 229 -4.73 1.22 15.48
CA ILE A 229 -4.83 2.47 14.71
C ILE A 229 -3.43 2.90 14.20
N ASN A 230 -2.45 3.01 15.11
CA ASN A 230 -1.08 3.34 14.74
C ASN A 230 -0.19 2.10 14.82
N SER A 231 -0.40 1.20 13.86
CA SER A 231 0.33 -0.07 13.74
C SER A 231 1.81 0.10 13.37
N THR A 232 2.20 1.28 12.89
CA THR A 232 3.62 1.59 12.65
C THR A 232 4.37 1.87 13.95
N ARG A 233 3.63 2.17 15.04
CA ARG A 233 4.14 2.69 16.31
C ARG A 233 4.97 3.96 16.12
N TYR A 234 4.62 4.76 15.11
CA TYR A 234 5.25 6.04 14.85
C TYR A 234 4.90 7.03 15.96
N GLN A 235 5.91 7.71 16.47
CA GLN A 235 5.77 8.77 17.46
C GLN A 235 6.64 9.95 17.05
N ASN A 236 6.04 11.12 16.92
CA ASN A 236 6.74 12.35 16.60
C ASN A 236 6.02 13.54 17.27
N PRO A 237 6.67 14.23 18.21
CA PRO A 237 6.01 15.34 18.94
C PRO A 237 5.55 16.50 18.05
N GLU A 238 6.29 16.81 16.98
CA GLU A 238 5.91 17.87 16.04
C GLU A 238 4.66 17.47 15.25
N TYR A 239 4.60 16.22 14.80
CA TYR A 239 3.42 15.66 14.15
C TYR A 239 2.20 15.70 15.07
N ASP A 240 2.34 15.23 16.32
CA ASP A 240 1.24 15.19 17.29
C ASP A 240 0.69 16.59 17.58
N ILE A 241 1.56 17.60 17.73
CA ILE A 241 1.16 19.00 17.92
C ILE A 241 0.40 19.53 16.70
N LEU A 242 0.82 19.19 15.49
CA LEU A 242 0.12 19.62 14.27
C LEU A 242 -1.22 18.90 14.10
N PHE A 243 -1.25 17.60 14.41
CA PHE A 243 -2.45 16.78 14.34
C PHE A 243 -3.55 17.29 15.30
N GLU A 244 -3.16 17.72 16.49
CA GLU A 244 -4.09 18.25 17.51
C GLU A 244 -4.59 19.68 17.25
N LYS A 245 -3.96 20.42 16.32
CA LYS A 245 -4.34 21.80 15.96
C LYS A 245 -5.40 21.88 14.85
N GLN A 246 -5.78 20.74 14.28
CA GLN A 246 -6.73 20.64 13.18
C GLN A 246 -8.15 21.05 13.60
#